data_AF-A0A653BNF1-F1
#
_entry.id   AF-A0A653BNF1-F1
#
_cell.length_a   1.000
_cell.length_b   1.000
_cell.length_c   1.000
_cell.angle_alpha   90.00
_cell.angle_beta   90.00
_cell.angle_gamma   90.00
#
_symmetry.space_group_name_H-M   'P 1'
#
loop_
_entity.id
_entity.type
_entity.pdbx_description
1 polymer ?
#
loop_
_entity_poly.entity_id
_entity_poly.type
_entity_poly.pdbx_seq_one_letter_code
_entity_poly.pdbx_strand_id
1 'polypeptide(L)'
;MWPIDGGKLLCQKGDAAPPKDLLLTGHEDGSVRFWDAGGITMTCLYKFATSQFFAGDDIEEVHPDPEDMEEEWPPFRKVGIFDPYSDDPRFAIKKVVLCPLSGTLVVAGTAGQVVIAKFDTEVLDGPLKVASMNIVNDRDGFVWKGHSQLSPKQ
;
A
#
# COMPACT_ATOMS: atom_id res chain seq x y z
N MET A 1 -17.83 -18.18 3.38
CA MET A 1 -18.49 -18.03 2.06
C MET A 1 -19.23 -16.70 2.07
N TRP A 2 -19.28 -15.98 0.95
CA TRP A 2 -20.01 -14.71 0.87
C TRP A 2 -21.52 -14.97 0.87
N PRO A 3 -22.32 -14.30 1.74
CA PRO A 3 -23.73 -14.66 1.94
C PRO A 3 -24.67 -14.20 0.82
N ILE A 4 -24.20 -13.33 -0.09
CA ILE A 4 -25.00 -12.83 -1.21
C ILE A 4 -24.51 -13.53 -2.49
N ASP A 5 -25.03 -14.74 -2.72
CA ASP A 5 -24.61 -15.65 -3.79
C ASP A 5 -25.71 -15.95 -4.84
N GLY A 6 -26.84 -15.24 -4.77
CA GLY A 6 -27.95 -15.42 -5.69
C GLY A 6 -27.64 -15.02 -7.15
N GLY A 7 -28.32 -15.65 -8.10
CA GLY A 7 -28.19 -15.37 -9.54
C GLY A 7 -27.24 -16.32 -10.29
N LYS A 8 -27.07 -16.10 -11.59
CA LYS A 8 -26.13 -16.86 -12.44
C LYS A 8 -25.40 -15.93 -13.41
N LEU A 9 -24.07 -16.00 -13.42
CA LEU A 9 -23.24 -15.29 -14.39
C LEU A 9 -23.28 -16.02 -15.74
N LEU A 10 -23.97 -15.45 -16.73
CA LEU A 10 -24.14 -16.05 -18.06
C LEU A 10 -22.97 -15.75 -19.03
N CYS A 11 -22.10 -14.82 -18.66
CA CYS A 11 -20.99 -14.31 -19.46
C CYS A 11 -19.70 -15.13 -19.34
N GLN A 12 -19.67 -16.17 -18.50
CA GLN A 12 -18.62 -17.19 -18.53
C GLN A 12 -18.82 -18.09 -19.77
N LYS A 13 -18.59 -17.56 -20.97
CA LYS A 13 -18.62 -18.35 -22.21
C LYS A 13 -17.24 -18.99 -22.45
N GLY A 14 -17.09 -20.23 -21.98
CA GLY A 14 -15.99 -21.14 -22.31
C GLY A 14 -15.33 -21.76 -21.07
N ASP A 15 -14.84 -23.00 -21.20
CA ASP A 15 -14.05 -23.73 -20.17
C ASP A 15 -12.66 -23.12 -19.92
N ALA A 16 -12.34 -21.96 -20.53
CA ALA A 16 -11.07 -21.29 -20.34
C ALA A 16 -11.07 -20.53 -19.01
N ALA A 17 -10.03 -20.73 -18.21
CA ALA A 17 -9.80 -19.91 -17.02
C ALA A 17 -9.71 -18.42 -17.42
N PRO A 18 -10.27 -17.50 -16.61
CA PRO A 18 -10.16 -16.07 -16.90
C PRO A 18 -8.69 -15.65 -16.99
N PRO A 19 -8.37 -14.62 -17.80
CA PRO A 19 -7.02 -14.07 -17.87
C PRO A 19 -6.57 -13.64 -16.46
N LYS A 20 -5.28 -13.74 -16.17
CA LYS A 20 -4.71 -13.33 -14.88
C LYS A 20 -4.22 -11.90 -14.96
N ASP A 21 -5.16 -10.98 -15.14
CA ASP A 21 -4.85 -9.56 -15.27
C ASP A 21 -4.83 -8.89 -13.89
N LEU A 22 -3.73 -8.19 -13.60
CA LEU A 22 -3.54 -7.47 -12.34
C LEU A 22 -3.64 -5.96 -12.60
N LEU A 23 -4.51 -5.28 -11.85
CA LEU A 23 -4.51 -3.84 -11.74
C LEU A 23 -3.84 -3.43 -10.43
N LEU A 24 -2.87 -2.52 -10.51
CA LEU A 24 -2.21 -1.93 -9.35
C LEU A 24 -2.68 -0.48 -9.19
N THR A 25 -3.14 -0.12 -8.00
CA THR A 25 -3.51 1.25 -7.67
C THR A 25 -2.68 1.77 -6.51
N GLY A 26 -1.98 2.90 -6.73
CA GLY A 26 -1.27 3.62 -5.68
C GLY A 26 -2.17 4.72 -5.08
N HIS A 27 -2.12 4.88 -3.76
CA HIS A 27 -3.01 5.76 -3.00
C HIS A 27 -2.23 6.86 -2.26
N GLU A 28 -2.96 7.84 -1.75
CA GLU A 28 -2.39 8.98 -1.01
C GLU A 28 -1.78 8.56 0.34
N ASP A 29 -2.36 7.56 0.99
CA ASP A 29 -1.90 6.94 2.25
C ASP A 29 -0.60 6.12 2.11
N GLY A 30 0.03 6.11 0.93
CA GLY A 30 1.22 5.31 0.65
C GLY A 30 0.96 3.83 0.45
N SER A 31 -0.30 3.41 0.29
CA SER A 31 -0.64 2.03 -0.04
C SER A 31 -0.67 1.76 -1.55
N VAL A 32 -0.30 0.53 -1.91
CA VAL A 32 -0.50 -0.05 -3.24
C VAL A 32 -1.45 -1.23 -3.11
N ARG A 33 -2.58 -1.18 -3.82
CA ARG A 33 -3.58 -2.24 -3.83
C ARG A 33 -3.51 -3.05 -5.11
N PHE A 34 -3.55 -4.37 -4.96
CA PHE A 34 -3.53 -5.35 -6.03
C PHE A 34 -4.95 -5.83 -6.27
N TRP A 35 -5.43 -5.73 -7.50
CA TRP A 35 -6.78 -6.12 -7.87
C TRP A 35 -6.73 -7.20 -8.93
N ASP A 36 -7.50 -8.26 -8.73
CA ASP A 36 -7.87 -9.17 -9.82
C ASP A 36 -8.79 -8.41 -10.77
N ALA A 37 -8.32 -8.17 -11.99
CA ALA A 37 -9.05 -7.49 -13.05
C ALA A 37 -9.30 -8.42 -14.25
N GLY A 38 -9.09 -9.73 -14.09
CA GLY A 38 -9.25 -10.72 -15.15
C GLY A 38 -10.69 -11.13 -15.41
N GLY A 39 -11.55 -10.98 -14.40
CA GLY A 39 -12.96 -11.33 -14.45
C GLY A 39 -13.89 -10.12 -14.56
N ILE A 40 -15.16 -10.36 -14.24
CA ILE A 40 -16.19 -9.32 -14.16
C ILE A 40 -16.11 -8.57 -12.83
N THR A 41 -15.78 -9.29 -11.77
CA THR A 41 -15.60 -8.74 -10.43
C THR A 41 -14.17 -8.27 -10.28
N MET A 42 -13.99 -7.03 -9.80
CA MET A 42 -12.69 -6.52 -9.43
C MET A 42 -12.48 -6.73 -7.92
N THR A 43 -11.69 -7.74 -7.56
CA THR A 43 -11.49 -8.12 -6.15
C THR A 43 -10.10 -7.69 -5.68
N CYS A 44 -10.03 -7.01 -4.54
CA CYS A 44 -8.74 -6.69 -3.92
C CYS A 44 -8.09 -7.97 -3.41
N LEU A 45 -6.89 -8.27 -3.90
CA LEU A 45 -6.10 -9.45 -3.54
C LEU A 45 -5.15 -9.15 -2.38
N TYR A 46 -4.52 -7.97 -2.40
CA TYR A 46 -3.48 -7.61 -1.44
C TYR A 46 -3.34 -6.09 -1.30
N LYS A 47 -2.98 -5.62 -0.11
CA LYS A 47 -2.61 -4.22 0.19
C LYS A 47 -1.17 -4.22 0.68
N PHE A 48 -0.30 -3.51 -0.04
CA PHE A 48 1.08 -3.25 0.37
C PHE A 48 1.18 -1.80 0.88
N ALA A 49 1.45 -1.61 2.17
CA ALA A 49 1.60 -0.28 2.76
C ALA A 49 3.08 0.10 2.84
N THR A 50 3.52 1.12 2.08
CA THR A 50 4.92 1.57 2.15
C THR A 50 5.20 2.42 3.39
N SER A 51 4.16 3.01 3.97
CA SER A 51 4.21 3.84 5.16
C SER A 51 4.80 3.12 6.37
N GLN A 52 4.65 1.79 6.46
CA GLN A 52 5.22 0.97 7.53
C GLN A 52 6.76 1.05 7.63
N PHE A 53 7.46 1.43 6.55
CA PHE A 53 8.92 1.53 6.50
C PHE A 53 9.46 2.89 6.93
N PHE A 54 8.60 3.85 7.25
CA PHE A 54 8.98 5.20 7.63
C PHE A 54 8.41 5.54 9.01
N ALA A 55 9.13 6.38 9.76
CA ALA A 55 8.64 6.97 11.01
C ALA A 55 7.61 8.06 10.70
N GLY A 56 6.52 8.06 11.48
CA GLY A 56 5.41 9.02 11.40
C GLY A 56 4.47 8.77 12.59
N ASP A 57 3.78 9.82 13.03
CA ASP A 57 3.07 9.82 14.31
C ASP A 57 1.74 9.02 14.31
N ASP A 58 1.13 8.69 13.16
CA ASP A 58 -0.23 8.13 13.12
C ASP A 58 -0.46 7.09 12.01
N ILE A 59 0.29 5.99 11.97
CA ILE A 59 0.03 4.89 11.00
C ILE A 59 -0.24 3.55 11.69
N GLU A 60 -0.15 3.52 13.02
CA GLU A 60 -0.64 2.36 13.74
C GLU A 60 -2.16 2.48 13.81
N GLU A 61 -2.86 1.63 13.04
CA GLU A 61 -4.19 1.20 13.46
C GLU A 61 -4.00 0.56 14.84
N VAL A 62 -4.03 1.38 15.89
CA VAL A 62 -4.08 0.90 17.28
C VAL A 62 -5.37 0.11 17.35
N HIS A 63 -5.28 -1.20 17.17
CA HIS A 63 -6.33 -2.11 17.57
C HIS A 63 -6.33 -2.05 19.10
N PRO A 64 -7.31 -1.37 19.73
CA PRO A 64 -7.36 -1.33 21.17
C PRO A 64 -7.51 -2.77 21.68
N ASP A 65 -6.91 -3.08 22.82
CA ASP A 65 -7.08 -4.39 23.43
C ASP A 65 -8.59 -4.65 23.60
N PRO A 66 -9.13 -5.82 23.20
CA PRO A 66 -10.54 -6.14 23.37
C PRO A 66 -11.08 -5.84 24.78
N GLU A 67 -10.24 -5.98 25.80
CA GLU A 67 -10.56 -5.69 27.21
C GLU A 67 -10.80 -4.20 27.47
N ASP A 68 -10.02 -3.30 26.85
CA ASP A 68 -10.19 -1.84 26.97
C ASP A 68 -11.47 -1.35 26.25
N MET A 69 -11.95 -2.11 25.25
CA MET A 69 -13.14 -1.77 24.47
C MET A 69 -14.47 -2.24 25.09
N GLU A 70 -14.44 -3.13 26.09
CA GLU A 70 -15.66 -3.61 26.77
C GLU A 70 -16.20 -2.60 27.80
N GLU A 71 -15.34 -1.73 28.33
CA GLU A 71 -15.73 -0.72 29.32
C GLU A 71 -16.20 0.62 28.69
N GLU A 72 -15.93 0.85 27.40
CA GLU A 72 -16.26 2.10 26.73
C GLU A 72 -17.75 2.17 26.37
N TRP A 73 -18.49 3.09 27.01
CA TRP A 73 -19.89 3.37 26.71
C TRP A 73 -20.10 4.78 26.17
N PRO A 74 -20.72 4.93 24.97
CA PRO A 74 -21.25 3.89 24.10
C PRO A 74 -20.15 3.11 23.36
N PRO A 75 -20.38 1.83 22.99
CA PRO A 75 -19.35 0.92 22.48
C PRO A 75 -19.11 1.16 20.98
N PHE A 76 -18.56 2.33 20.66
CA PHE A 76 -18.24 2.66 19.28
C PHE A 76 -17.11 1.78 18.76
N ARG A 77 -17.29 1.24 17.56
CA ARG A 77 -16.27 0.42 16.88
C ARG A 77 -16.03 0.98 15.50
N LYS A 78 -14.78 1.32 15.20
CA LYS A 78 -14.38 1.71 13.84
C LYS A 78 -14.55 0.49 12.92
N VAL A 79 -15.34 0.65 11.87
CA VAL A 79 -15.58 -0.38 10.85
C VAL A 79 -15.39 0.21 9.47
N GLY A 80 -15.02 -0.64 8.52
CA GLY A 80 -14.69 -0.21 7.17
C GLY A 80 -13.27 0.37 7.08
N ILE A 81 -12.90 0.74 5.86
CA ILE A 81 -11.53 1.12 5.48
C ILE A 81 -11.48 2.49 4.81
N PHE A 82 -12.60 3.21 4.78
CA PHE A 82 -12.66 4.54 4.21
C PHE A 82 -12.07 5.53 5.19
N ASP A 83 -11.13 6.33 4.71
CA ASP A 83 -10.51 7.40 5.46
C ASP A 83 -10.71 8.73 4.71
N PRO A 84 -11.47 9.69 5.27
CA PRO A 84 -11.64 11.00 4.65
C PRO A 84 -10.44 11.94 4.89
N TYR A 85 -9.47 11.56 5.74
CA TYR A 85 -8.35 12.40 6.11
C TYR A 85 -7.14 12.15 5.20
N SER A 86 -6.36 13.20 4.98
CA SER A 86 -5.05 13.15 4.31
C SER A 86 -4.01 13.58 5.34
N ASP A 87 -3.36 12.61 5.98
CA ASP A 87 -2.47 12.87 7.11
C ASP A 87 -1.14 13.46 6.64
N ASP A 88 -0.42 12.73 5.78
CA ASP A 88 0.86 13.18 5.24
C ASP A 88 0.95 12.93 3.71
N PRO A 89 0.82 13.97 2.87
CA PRO A 89 0.85 13.84 1.41
C PRO A 89 2.21 13.38 0.86
N ARG A 90 3.26 13.35 1.71
CA ARG A 90 4.57 12.81 1.35
C ARG A 90 4.52 11.31 1.06
N PHE A 91 3.57 10.58 1.65
CA PHE A 91 3.39 9.14 1.41
C PHE A 91 2.78 8.84 0.03
N ALA A 92 2.08 9.79 -0.58
CA ALA A 92 1.29 9.51 -1.77
C ALA A 92 2.11 8.85 -2.90
N ILE A 93 1.58 7.74 -3.42
CA ILE A 93 2.24 6.96 -4.46
C ILE A 93 2.16 7.69 -5.81
N LYS A 94 3.31 7.82 -6.49
CA LYS A 94 3.44 8.48 -7.79
C LYS A 94 3.68 7.51 -8.94
N LYS A 95 4.43 6.42 -8.70
CA LYS A 95 4.71 5.38 -9.69
C LYS A 95 4.77 4.02 -9.03
N VAL A 96 4.27 3.01 -9.75
CA VAL A 96 4.34 1.60 -9.37
C VAL A 96 4.76 0.81 -10.59
N VAL A 97 5.73 -0.08 -10.43
CA VAL A 97 6.16 -1.03 -11.47
C VAL A 97 6.32 -2.39 -10.84
N LEU A 98 5.68 -3.41 -11.43
CA LEU A 98 5.83 -4.80 -11.03
C LEU A 98 6.42 -5.59 -12.19
N CYS A 99 7.51 -6.31 -11.93
CA CYS A 99 8.04 -7.31 -12.85
C CYS A 99 7.38 -8.67 -12.55
N PRO A 100 6.47 -9.17 -13.41
CA PRO A 100 5.72 -10.40 -13.12
C PRO A 100 6.60 -11.66 -13.15
N LEU A 101 7.77 -11.59 -13.80
CA LEU A 101 8.69 -12.72 -13.90
C LEU A 101 9.59 -12.87 -12.66
N SER A 102 10.03 -11.76 -12.08
CA SER A 102 10.94 -11.77 -10.92
C SER A 102 10.23 -11.55 -9.58
N GLY A 103 8.98 -11.07 -9.61
CA GLY A 103 8.25 -10.65 -8.42
C GLY A 103 8.79 -9.36 -7.80
N THR A 104 9.67 -8.62 -8.48
CA THR A 104 10.17 -7.33 -7.98
C THR A 104 9.14 -6.24 -8.18
N LEU A 105 8.77 -5.57 -7.09
CA LEU A 105 7.88 -4.43 -7.02
C LEU A 105 8.70 -3.18 -6.70
N VAL A 106 8.54 -2.13 -7.50
CA VAL A 106 9.15 -0.81 -7.26
C VAL A 106 8.03 0.20 -7.09
N VAL A 107 8.05 0.91 -5.97
CA VAL A 107 7.06 1.92 -5.59
C VAL A 107 7.77 3.24 -5.32
N ALA A 108 7.39 4.31 -6.01
CA ALA A 108 7.94 5.65 -5.81
C ALA A 108 6.86 6.61 -5.31
N GLY A 109 7.16 7.40 -4.29
CA GLY A 109 6.23 8.34 -3.64
C GLY A 109 6.59 9.81 -3.81
N THR A 110 5.78 10.70 -3.22
CA THR A 110 5.87 12.16 -3.40
C THR A 110 7.16 12.79 -2.86
N ALA A 111 7.67 12.33 -1.71
CA ALA A 111 8.85 12.91 -1.08
C ALA A 111 10.18 12.35 -1.62
N GLY A 112 10.17 11.76 -2.82
CA GLY A 112 11.35 11.22 -3.49
C GLY A 112 11.78 9.84 -3.01
N GLN A 113 11.04 9.22 -2.08
CA GLN A 113 11.29 7.87 -1.63
C GLN A 113 10.98 6.84 -2.71
N VAL A 114 11.84 5.82 -2.83
CA VAL A 114 11.67 4.67 -3.70
C VAL A 114 11.83 3.40 -2.86
N VAL A 115 10.78 2.59 -2.78
CA VAL A 115 10.76 1.31 -2.08
C VAL A 115 10.86 0.19 -3.11
N ILE A 116 11.85 -0.68 -2.93
CA ILE A 116 12.03 -1.89 -3.74
C ILE A 116 11.69 -3.09 -2.86
N ALA A 117 10.65 -3.81 -3.23
CA ALA A 117 10.20 -5.02 -2.56
C ALA A 117 10.25 -6.20 -3.53
N LYS A 118 10.28 -7.41 -2.99
CA LYS A 118 10.21 -8.65 -3.76
C LYS A 118 9.21 -9.58 -3.09
N PHE A 119 8.32 -10.17 -3.88
CA PHE A 119 7.47 -11.24 -3.39
C PHE A 119 8.31 -12.48 -3.08
N ASP A 120 8.14 -12.99 -1.87
CA ASP A 120 8.79 -14.19 -1.39
C ASP A 120 7.80 -14.97 -0.52
N THR A 121 8.01 -16.28 -0.39
CA THR A 121 7.22 -17.15 0.50
C THR A 121 7.73 -17.12 1.93
N GLU A 122 8.97 -16.69 2.12
CA GLU A 122 9.60 -16.56 3.43
C GLU A 122 9.54 -15.12 3.93
N VAL A 123 9.35 -14.97 5.25
CA VAL A 123 9.51 -13.67 5.89
C VAL A 123 11.00 -13.40 6.02
N LEU A 124 11.48 -12.38 5.31
CA LEU A 124 12.84 -11.89 5.48
C LEU A 124 12.91 -11.08 6.77
N ASP A 125 13.56 -11.64 7.78
CA ASP A 125 13.93 -10.91 8.98
C ASP A 125 15.29 -10.24 8.75
N GLY A 126 15.31 -8.91 8.78
CA GLY A 126 16.52 -8.15 8.54
C GLY A 126 16.29 -6.64 8.50
N PRO A 127 17.36 -5.86 8.73
CA PRO A 127 17.25 -4.41 8.76
C PRO A 127 16.87 -3.85 7.38
N LEU A 128 16.07 -2.79 7.38
CA LEU A 128 15.72 -2.05 6.17
C LEU A 128 17.01 -1.46 5.56
N LYS A 129 17.35 -1.89 4.35
CA LYS A 129 18.51 -1.37 3.62
C LYS A 129 18.13 -0.02 3.00
N VAL A 130 18.77 1.05 3.48
CA VAL A 130 18.54 2.42 3.01
C VAL A 130 19.75 2.92 2.24
N ALA A 131 19.50 3.52 1.07
CA ALA A 131 20.50 4.23 0.28
C ALA A 131 19.96 5.62 -0.07
N SER A 132 20.81 6.64 0.08
CA SER A 132 20.48 8.02 -0.33
C SER A 132 21.12 8.34 -1.67
N MET A 133 20.40 9.07 -2.52
CA MET A 133 20.87 9.50 -3.84
C MET A 133 20.74 11.01 -3.93
N ASN A 134 21.87 11.72 -3.89
CA ASN A 134 21.88 13.15 -4.13
C ASN A 134 21.82 13.43 -5.64
N ILE A 135 20.75 14.09 -6.09
CA ILE A 135 20.53 14.45 -7.49
C ILE A 135 20.94 15.90 -7.80
N VAL A 136 21.36 16.66 -6.79
CA VAL A 136 21.78 18.06 -6.92
C VAL A 136 23.27 18.16 -6.62
N ASN A 137 24.01 18.93 -7.43
CA ASN A 137 25.44 19.08 -7.25
C ASN A 137 25.75 20.18 -6.22
N ASP A 138 26.85 20.06 -5.47
CA ASP A 138 27.22 20.98 -4.38
C ASP A 138 27.50 22.43 -4.85
N ARG A 139 27.58 22.64 -6.17
CA ARG A 139 27.94 23.92 -6.79
C ARG A 139 26.76 24.85 -7.05
N ASP A 140 25.53 24.37 -6.96
CA ASP A 140 24.37 25.10 -7.50
C ASP A 140 23.71 26.06 -6.50
N GLY A 141 24.20 26.17 -5.26
CA GLY A 141 23.57 26.99 -4.22
C GLY A 141 22.09 26.66 -4.01
N PHE A 142 21.68 25.44 -4.42
CA PHE A 142 20.30 25.03 -4.49
C PHE A 142 19.76 24.82 -3.08
N VAL A 143 18.63 25.46 -2.79
CA VAL A 143 17.93 25.32 -1.53
C VAL A 143 16.56 24.72 -1.82
N TRP A 144 16.34 23.50 -1.32
CA TRP A 144 15.04 22.86 -1.38
C TRP A 144 14.05 23.58 -0.46
N LYS A 145 12.88 23.96 -0.99
CA LYS A 145 11.82 24.68 -0.27
C LYS A 145 10.52 23.87 -0.12
N GLY A 146 10.53 22.61 -0.56
CA GLY A 146 9.36 21.73 -0.49
C GLY A 146 9.35 20.87 0.78
N HIS A 147 8.56 19.79 0.72
CA HIS A 147 8.50 18.79 1.77
C HIS A 147 9.86 18.14 2.05
N SER A 148 10.20 17.95 3.33
CA SER A 148 11.39 17.20 3.73
C SER A 148 11.23 15.70 3.40
N GLN A 149 12.38 15.00 3.29
CA GLN A 149 12.40 13.55 3.12
C GLN A 149 11.66 12.83 4.27
N LEU A 150 11.09 11.67 3.98
CA LEU A 150 10.57 10.75 5.00
C LEU A 150 11.74 10.11 5.76
N SER A 151 11.56 9.90 7.06
CA SER A 151 12.54 9.25 7.92
C SER A 151 12.32 7.73 7.90
N PRO A 152 13.26 6.89 7.43
CA PRO A 152 13.11 5.44 7.49
C PRO A 152 13.05 4.93 8.95
N LYS A 153 12.26 3.89 9.23
CA LYS A 153 12.32 3.18 10.53
C LYS A 153 13.66 2.44 10.63
N GLN A 154 14.34 2.58 11.76
CA GLN A 154 15.58 1.84 12.09
C GLN A 154 15.27 0.47 12.66
#